data_AF-A0A5C7G6Z1-F1
#
_entry.id   AF-A0A5C7G6Z1-F1
#
_cell.length_a   1.000
_cell.length_b   1.000
_cell.length_c   1.000
_cell.angle_alpha   90.00
_cell.angle_beta   90.00
_cell.angle_gamma   90.00
#
_symmetry.space_group_name_H-M   'P 1'
#
loop_
_entity.id
_entity.type
_entity.pdbx_description
1 polymer ?
#
loop_
_entity_poly.entity_id
_entity_poly.type
_entity_poly.pdbx_seq_one_letter_code
_entity_poly.pdbx_strand_id
1 'polypeptide(L)'
;MARQPRLIVPEQPHHVIQRGNNRQVIFREEADYQRFLVWLKEGAKFYDVAIHSYVLMPNHLHLLATPSDATGLALMMQKVGRLYVPWFNHKYERSGGLFEGRFRTSLIDSDRYFMTCSRYIELNPVRAQLSVAPDDYPWSSYAHHAGIRTDTLVADHPLFWALGNTPFQREAAYIDMVRQGLSTEEVDFITIAILKNQPLGSLSFKTELEQKTQRQILPAKRGRPFNPPLPPLSAA
;
A
#
# COMPACT_ATOMS: atom_id res chain seq x y z
N MET A 1 -7.66 -6.79 23.44
CA MET A 1 -6.96 -7.93 22.81
C MET A 1 -5.73 -7.40 22.07
N ALA A 2 -4.55 -8.01 22.25
CA ALA A 2 -3.36 -7.60 21.52
C ALA A 2 -3.55 -7.86 20.03
N ARG A 3 -3.55 -6.80 19.21
CA ARG A 3 -3.70 -6.91 17.76
C ARG A 3 -2.36 -7.32 17.17
N GLN A 4 -2.32 -8.38 16.36
CA GLN A 4 -1.07 -8.87 15.77
C GLN A 4 -0.28 -7.72 15.09
N PRO A 5 1.06 -7.74 15.16
CA PRO A 5 1.93 -6.84 14.41
C PRO A 5 1.63 -6.91 12.91
N ARG A 6 1.94 -5.85 12.15
CA ARG A 6 1.85 -5.94 10.68
C ARG A 6 2.97 -6.83 10.17
N LEU A 7 2.70 -7.61 9.12
CA LEU A 7 3.77 -8.33 8.43
C LEU A 7 4.46 -7.32 7.51
N ILE A 8 5.67 -6.91 7.90
CA ILE A 8 6.55 -6.08 7.08
C ILE A 8 7.78 -6.92 6.78
N VAL A 9 8.05 -7.11 5.48
CA VAL A 9 9.22 -7.87 5.03
C VAL A 9 10.18 -6.91 4.32
N PRO A 10 11.42 -6.74 4.82
CA PRO A 10 12.43 -5.93 4.14
C PRO A 10 12.60 -6.33 2.67
N GLU A 11 12.91 -5.35 1.82
CA GLU A 11 13.21 -5.55 0.39
C GLU A 11 12.06 -6.18 -0.42
N GLN A 12 10.85 -6.18 0.13
CA GLN A 12 9.65 -6.62 -0.59
C GLN A 12 8.61 -5.51 -0.69
N PRO A 13 7.90 -5.42 -1.83
CA PRO A 13 6.89 -4.40 -2.03
C PRO A 13 5.62 -4.66 -1.20
N HIS A 14 5.06 -3.57 -0.69
CA HIS A 14 3.84 -3.56 0.10
C HIS A 14 2.83 -2.59 -0.51
N HIS A 15 1.59 -3.04 -0.66
CA HIS A 15 0.45 -2.16 -0.84
C HIS A 15 0.02 -1.61 0.52
N VAL A 16 -0.05 -0.29 0.66
CA VAL A 16 -0.42 0.39 1.90
C VAL A 16 -1.66 1.23 1.67
N ILE A 17 -2.59 1.21 2.63
CA ILE A 17 -3.75 2.11 2.65
C ILE A 17 -3.86 2.80 4.00
N GLN A 18 -4.06 4.11 3.97
CA GLN A 18 -4.47 4.90 5.13
C GLN A 18 -5.72 5.71 4.79
N ARG A 19 -6.75 5.62 5.63
CA ARG A 19 -8.08 6.21 5.37
C ARG A 19 -8.53 7.13 6.49
N GLY A 20 -9.22 8.20 6.12
CA GLY A 20 -9.84 9.16 7.03
C GLY A 20 -10.91 8.52 7.90
N ASN A 21 -10.96 8.90 9.18
CA ASN A 21 -11.95 8.41 10.14
C ASN A 21 -13.37 8.60 9.59
N ASN A 22 -14.22 7.57 9.68
CA ASN A 22 -15.56 7.56 9.09
C ASN A 22 -15.58 7.96 7.60
N ARG A 23 -14.55 7.56 6.83
CA ARG A 23 -14.37 7.93 5.41
C ARG A 23 -14.38 9.44 5.14
N GLN A 24 -14.10 10.26 6.14
CA GLN A 24 -14.09 11.72 5.99
C GLN A 24 -13.00 12.17 5.00
N VAL A 25 -13.23 13.33 4.38
CA VAL A 25 -12.23 14.00 3.55
C VAL A 25 -11.03 14.39 4.41
N ILE A 26 -9.85 13.92 4.00
CA ILE A 26 -8.54 14.18 4.60
C ILE A 26 -7.67 15.08 3.72
N PHE A 27 -8.05 15.33 2.47
CA PHE A 27 -7.46 16.35 1.60
C PHE A 27 -8.60 17.17 0.98
N ARG A 28 -8.75 18.42 1.40
CA ARG A 28 -9.86 19.30 1.01
C ARG A 28 -9.48 20.23 -0.13
N GLU A 29 -8.23 20.65 -0.18
CA GLU A 29 -7.72 21.56 -1.20
C GLU A 29 -6.28 21.19 -1.59
N GLU A 30 -5.81 21.75 -2.70
CA GLU A 30 -4.47 21.49 -3.25
C GLU A 30 -3.32 21.59 -2.23
N ALA A 31 -3.34 22.60 -1.36
CA ALA A 31 -2.31 22.78 -0.34
C ALA A 31 -2.17 21.59 0.63
N ASP A 32 -3.26 20.84 0.86
CA ASP A 32 -3.25 19.63 1.70
C ASP A 32 -2.43 18.52 1.05
N TYR A 33 -2.70 18.28 -0.23
CA TYR A 33 -2.00 17.27 -1.03
C TYR A 33 -0.52 17.59 -1.16
N GLN A 34 -0.20 18.82 -1.54
CA GLN A 34 1.19 19.29 -1.68
C GLN A 34 1.96 19.13 -0.37
N ARG A 35 1.36 19.56 0.76
CA ARG A 35 2.01 19.45 2.08
C ARG A 35 2.22 17.99 2.48
N PHE A 36 1.24 17.13 2.22
CA PHE A 36 1.36 15.71 2.51
C PHE A 36 2.49 15.05 1.71
N LEU A 37 2.59 15.35 0.41
CA LEU A 37 3.65 14.80 -0.46
C LEU A 37 5.05 15.23 0.00
N VAL A 38 5.22 16.47 0.47
CA VAL A 38 6.50 16.93 1.07
C VAL A 38 6.89 16.05 2.25
N TRP A 39 5.99 15.86 3.22
CA TRP A 39 6.31 15.02 4.39
C TRP A 39 6.43 13.54 4.07
N LEU A 40 5.68 13.05 3.08
CA LEU A 40 5.83 11.68 2.59
C LEU A 40 7.22 11.47 2.00
N LYS A 41 7.70 12.40 1.16
CA LYS A 41 9.05 12.35 0.59
C LYS A 41 10.14 12.42 1.65
N GLU A 42 10.03 13.34 2.60
CA GLU A 42 10.98 13.45 3.70
C GLU A 42 10.98 12.20 4.59
N GLY A 43 9.79 11.67 4.89
CA GLY A 43 9.62 10.44 5.67
C GLY A 43 10.21 9.23 4.96
N ALA A 44 9.89 9.05 3.68
CA ALA A 44 10.38 7.97 2.85
C ALA A 44 11.91 7.97 2.78
N LYS A 45 12.51 9.14 2.54
CA LYS A 45 13.97 9.29 2.54
C LYS A 45 14.59 9.01 3.93
N PHE A 46 13.98 9.52 5.00
CA PHE A 46 14.54 9.40 6.34
C PHE A 46 14.52 7.96 6.88
N TYR A 47 13.50 7.18 6.51
CA TYR A 47 13.34 5.79 6.94
C TYR A 47 13.67 4.77 5.86
N ASP A 48 14.31 5.22 4.78
CA ASP A 48 14.75 4.37 3.67
C ASP A 48 13.65 3.45 3.12
N VAL A 49 12.56 4.09 2.69
CA VAL A 49 11.41 3.43 2.07
C VAL A 49 11.29 3.92 0.64
N ALA A 50 11.50 3.01 -0.32
CA ALA A 50 11.25 3.29 -1.72
C ALA A 50 9.74 3.37 -1.98
N ILE A 51 9.25 4.51 -2.49
CA ILE A 51 7.86 4.66 -2.93
C ILE A 51 7.84 4.46 -4.44
N HIS A 52 7.19 3.40 -4.90
CA HIS A 52 7.12 3.07 -6.32
C HIS A 52 5.86 3.60 -7.00
N SER A 53 4.75 3.69 -6.28
CA SER A 53 3.52 4.27 -6.81
C SER A 53 2.67 4.83 -5.67
N TYR A 54 1.91 5.88 -5.94
CA TYR A 54 1.00 6.45 -4.97
C TYR A 54 -0.24 7.05 -5.63
N VAL A 55 -1.31 7.16 -4.84
CA VAL A 55 -2.42 8.07 -5.11
C VAL A 55 -2.94 8.62 -3.80
N LEU A 56 -3.17 9.93 -3.76
CA LEU A 56 -3.86 10.60 -2.66
C LEU A 56 -5.30 10.87 -3.11
N MET A 57 -6.25 10.15 -2.55
CA MET A 57 -7.69 10.31 -2.79
C MET A 57 -8.28 11.22 -1.71
N PRO A 58 -9.39 11.95 -1.94
CA PRO A 58 -9.93 12.91 -0.97
C PRO A 58 -10.08 12.36 0.46
N ASN A 59 -10.43 11.09 0.64
CA ASN A 59 -10.64 10.46 1.95
C ASN A 59 -9.64 9.34 2.32
N HIS A 60 -8.68 9.01 1.47
CA HIS A 60 -7.68 7.96 1.76
C HIS A 60 -6.47 8.07 0.82
N LEU A 61 -5.43 7.28 1.07
CA LEU A 61 -4.29 7.16 0.19
C LEU A 61 -3.94 5.71 -0.05
N HIS A 62 -3.32 5.45 -1.19
CA HIS A 62 -2.63 4.19 -1.46
C HIS A 62 -1.15 4.45 -1.75
N LEU A 63 -0.28 3.57 -1.26
CA LEU A 63 1.14 3.53 -1.61
C LEU A 63 1.52 2.11 -2.05
N LEU A 64 2.42 2.01 -3.02
CA LEU A 64 3.21 0.82 -3.32
C LEU A 64 4.64 1.13 -2.85
N ALA A 65 5.08 0.47 -1.78
CA ALA A 65 6.31 0.85 -1.09
C ALA A 65 7.15 -0.36 -0.71
N THR A 66 8.46 -0.25 -0.87
CA THR A 66 9.44 -1.27 -0.45
C THR A 66 10.31 -0.67 0.67
N PRO A 67 10.16 -1.12 1.91
CA PRO A 67 11.03 -0.69 3.00
C PRO A 67 12.34 -1.49 3.00
N SER A 68 13.45 -0.83 3.32
CA SER A 68 14.74 -1.53 3.45
C SER A 68 14.87 -2.33 4.74
N ASP A 69 14.05 -2.01 5.76
CA ASP A 69 14.01 -2.75 7.03
C ASP A 69 12.57 -3.02 7.52
N ALA A 70 12.45 -3.84 8.58
CA ALA A 70 11.16 -4.31 9.09
C ALA A 70 10.33 -3.24 9.81
N THR A 71 10.92 -2.06 10.10
CA THR A 71 10.35 -0.98 10.90
C THR A 71 10.12 0.31 10.11
N GLY A 72 10.92 0.57 9.07
CA GLY A 72 10.98 1.82 8.32
C GLY A 72 9.61 2.25 7.79
N LEU A 73 8.84 1.34 7.19
CA LEU A 73 7.49 1.64 6.70
C LEU A 73 6.56 2.14 7.81
N ALA A 74 6.60 1.49 8.98
CA ALA A 74 5.75 1.85 10.10
C ALA A 74 6.14 3.20 10.70
N LEU A 75 7.44 3.46 10.83
CA LEU A 75 7.99 4.71 11.35
C LEU A 75 7.74 5.88 10.38
N MET A 76 7.89 5.66 9.07
CA MET A 76 7.56 6.62 8.02
C MET A 76 6.10 7.05 8.13
N MET A 77 5.16 6.11 8.10
CA MET A 77 3.73 6.42 8.20
C MET A 77 3.37 7.10 9.53
N GLN A 78 4.06 6.74 10.62
CA GLN A 78 3.89 7.40 11.91
C GLN A 78 4.38 8.85 11.88
N LYS A 79 5.55 9.12 11.30
CA LYS A 79 6.11 10.47 11.16
C LYS A 79 5.22 11.35 10.31
N VAL A 80 4.80 10.87 9.13
CA VAL A 80 3.88 11.60 8.25
C VAL A 80 2.58 11.93 8.99
N GLY A 81 1.99 10.95 9.71
CA GLY A 81 0.78 11.19 10.51
C GLY A 81 0.98 12.21 11.63
N ARG A 82 2.13 12.19 12.32
CA ARG A 82 2.46 13.15 13.39
C ARG A 82 2.62 14.58 12.90
N LEU A 83 3.02 14.77 11.65
CA LEU A 83 3.13 16.10 11.03
C LEU A 83 1.79 16.54 10.43
N TYR A 84 1.14 15.66 9.67
CA TYR A 84 -0.04 16.00 8.91
C TYR A 84 -1.29 16.24 9.76
N VAL A 85 -1.54 15.39 10.77
CA VAL A 85 -2.78 15.47 11.55
C VAL A 85 -2.88 16.78 12.35
N PRO A 86 -1.85 17.21 13.11
CA PRO A 86 -1.91 18.50 13.81
C PRO A 86 -2.02 19.68 12.85
N TRP A 87 -1.31 19.64 11.73
CA TRP A 87 -1.37 20.70 10.71
C TRP A 87 -2.78 20.83 10.10
N PHE A 88 -3.37 19.70 9.68
CA PHE A 88 -4.73 19.67 9.14
C PHE A 88 -5.76 20.13 10.18
N ASN A 89 -5.61 19.68 11.43
CA ASN A 89 -6.49 20.08 12.52
C ASN A 89 -6.41 21.58 12.81
N HIS A 90 -5.20 22.15 12.82
CA HIS A 90 -5.02 23.59 12.99
C HIS A 90 -5.64 24.37 11.83
N LYS A 91 -5.34 23.99 10.59
CA LYS A 91 -5.83 24.65 9.38
C LYS A 91 -7.35 24.67 9.26
N TYR A 92 -8.02 23.61 9.68
CA TYR A 92 -9.48 23.45 9.54
C TYR A 92 -10.24 23.55 10.87
N GLU A 93 -9.61 24.08 11.93
CA GLU A 93 -10.22 24.27 13.26
C GLU A 93 -10.86 22.99 13.82
N ARG A 94 -10.17 21.86 13.64
CA ARG A 94 -10.60 20.54 14.10
C ARG A 94 -9.79 20.07 15.29
N SER A 95 -10.33 19.08 16.01
CA SER A 95 -9.62 18.33 17.03
C SER A 95 -9.74 16.82 16.80
N GLY A 96 -8.95 16.04 17.53
CA GLY A 96 -9.00 14.58 17.50
C GLY A 96 -8.26 13.92 16.33
N GLY A 97 -8.56 12.64 16.12
CA GLY A 97 -7.90 11.81 15.10
C GLY A 97 -8.44 12.07 13.70
N LEU A 98 -7.54 12.13 12.72
CA LEU A 98 -7.91 12.27 11.31
C LEU A 98 -8.20 10.93 10.63
N PHE A 99 -7.52 9.87 11.02
CA PHE A 99 -7.56 8.56 10.35
C PHE A 99 -8.34 7.50 11.15
N GLU A 100 -8.82 6.44 10.47
CA GLU A 100 -9.52 5.27 11.08
C GLU A 100 -8.61 4.40 11.98
N GLY A 101 -7.38 4.86 12.24
CA GLY A 101 -6.37 4.21 13.06
C GLY A 101 -5.13 3.86 12.25
N ARG A 102 -4.62 2.65 12.48
CA ARG A 102 -3.42 2.11 11.85
C ARG A 102 -3.64 1.86 10.35
N PHE A 103 -2.67 2.26 9.51
CA PHE A 103 -2.62 1.88 8.09
C PHE A 103 -2.74 0.37 7.91
N ARG A 104 -3.37 -0.03 6.80
CA ARG A 104 -3.41 -1.41 6.32
C ARG A 104 -2.23 -1.66 5.40
N THR A 105 -1.75 -2.89 5.37
CA THR A 105 -0.66 -3.30 4.49
C THR A 105 -0.90 -4.70 3.94
N SER A 106 -0.48 -4.94 2.71
CA SER A 106 -0.49 -6.23 2.03
C SER A 106 0.86 -6.40 1.33
N LEU A 107 1.60 -7.44 1.73
CA LEU A 107 2.84 -7.83 1.06
C LEU A 107 2.53 -8.35 -0.35
N ILE A 108 3.36 -8.01 -1.33
CA ILE A 108 3.11 -8.33 -2.74
C ILE A 108 4.10 -9.37 -3.22
N ASP A 109 3.56 -10.41 -3.86
CA ASP A 109 4.28 -11.34 -4.74
C ASP A 109 4.67 -10.57 -6.02
N SER A 110 5.88 -9.98 -5.98
CA SER A 110 6.30 -8.89 -6.87
C SER A 110 6.22 -9.25 -8.34
N ASP A 111 6.76 -10.42 -8.71
CA ASP A 111 6.95 -10.82 -10.11
C ASP A 111 5.63 -10.86 -10.87
N ARG A 112 4.55 -11.21 -10.16
CA ARG A 112 3.23 -11.37 -10.76
C ARG A 112 2.30 -10.18 -10.54
N TYR A 113 2.37 -9.53 -9.38
CA TYR A 113 1.34 -8.58 -8.96
C TYR A 113 1.83 -7.15 -8.78
N PHE A 114 3.15 -6.89 -8.89
CA PHE A 114 3.68 -5.53 -8.72
C PHE A 114 3.05 -4.55 -9.72
N MET A 115 3.10 -4.86 -11.01
CA MET A 115 2.54 -3.98 -12.05
C MET A 115 1.03 -3.86 -11.98
N THR A 116 0.33 -4.96 -11.69
CA THR A 116 -1.13 -4.93 -11.48
C THR A 116 -1.49 -4.05 -10.29
N CYS A 117 -0.72 -4.10 -9.20
CA CYS A 117 -0.93 -3.25 -8.02
C CYS A 117 -0.61 -1.77 -8.30
N SER A 118 0.47 -1.49 -9.02
CA SER A 118 0.84 -0.12 -9.46
C SER A 118 -0.30 0.50 -10.29
N ARG A 119 -0.76 -0.20 -11.32
CA ARG A 119 -1.92 0.21 -12.14
C ARG A 119 -3.19 0.35 -11.31
N TYR A 120 -3.42 -0.56 -10.35
CA TYR A 120 -4.56 -0.46 -9.44
C TYR A 120 -4.52 0.83 -8.64
N ILE A 121 -3.35 1.21 -8.12
CA ILE A 121 -3.21 2.45 -7.36
C ILE A 121 -3.48 3.66 -8.24
N GLU A 122 -2.88 3.71 -9.42
CA GLU A 122 -2.94 4.89 -10.28
C GLU A 122 -4.26 5.07 -11.02
N LEU A 123 -4.97 3.98 -11.33
CA LEU A 123 -6.32 4.03 -11.89
C LEU A 123 -7.41 4.29 -10.84
N ASN A 124 -7.06 4.46 -9.55
CA ASN A 124 -8.06 4.69 -8.51
C ASN A 124 -8.93 5.94 -8.74
N PRO A 125 -8.39 7.10 -9.16
CA PRO A 125 -9.18 8.30 -9.45
C PRO A 125 -10.22 8.07 -10.54
N VAL A 126 -9.84 7.37 -11.61
CA VAL A 126 -10.73 7.01 -12.73
C VAL A 126 -11.83 6.06 -12.26
N ARG A 127 -11.47 5.00 -11.52
CA ARG A 127 -12.46 4.06 -10.95
C ARG A 127 -13.42 4.73 -9.97
N ALA A 128 -12.95 5.76 -9.25
CA ALA A 128 -13.75 6.55 -8.33
C ALA A 128 -14.49 7.72 -9.02
N GLN A 129 -14.42 7.84 -10.35
CA GLN A 129 -15.04 8.90 -11.13
C GLN A 129 -14.61 10.32 -10.73
N LEU A 130 -13.40 10.47 -10.18
CA LEU A 130 -12.80 11.77 -9.87
C LEU A 130 -12.10 12.40 -11.08
N SER A 131 -11.76 11.59 -12.08
CA SER A 131 -11.16 12.03 -13.33
C SER A 131 -11.57 11.11 -14.47
N VAL A 132 -11.52 11.61 -15.71
CA VAL A 132 -11.84 10.82 -16.91
C VAL A 132 -10.65 9.94 -17.29
N ALA A 133 -9.44 10.51 -17.22
CA ALA A 133 -8.19 9.82 -17.47
C ALA A 133 -7.24 9.90 -16.26
N PRO A 134 -6.24 9.01 -16.13
CA PRO A 134 -5.32 9.01 -15.00
C PRO A 134 -4.35 10.21 -14.99
N ASP A 135 -4.03 10.79 -16.15
CA ASP A 135 -3.24 12.02 -16.32
C ASP A 135 -3.98 13.29 -15.86
N ASP A 136 -5.31 13.28 -15.86
CA ASP A 136 -6.12 14.38 -15.33
C ASP A 136 -6.06 14.50 -13.79
N TYR A 137 -5.50 13.50 -13.09
CA TYR A 137 -5.44 13.47 -11.63
C TYR A 137 -4.02 13.74 -11.09
N PRO A 138 -3.70 14.98 -10.66
CA PRO A 138 -2.32 15.39 -10.35
C PRO A 138 -1.76 14.76 -9.06
N TRP A 139 -2.63 14.20 -8.22
CA TRP A 139 -2.28 13.63 -6.91
C TRP A 139 -1.98 12.13 -6.98
N SER A 140 -1.43 11.68 -8.09
CA SER A 140 -0.95 10.31 -8.31
C SER A 140 0.46 10.29 -8.90
N SER A 141 1.11 9.12 -8.84
CA SER A 141 2.38 8.88 -9.52
C SER A 141 2.24 8.58 -11.01
N TYR A 142 1.02 8.52 -11.58
CA TYR A 142 0.82 8.12 -12.98
C TYR A 142 1.60 8.99 -13.96
N ALA A 143 1.58 10.31 -13.75
CA ALA A 143 2.32 11.25 -14.58
C ALA A 143 3.83 10.97 -14.63
N HIS A 144 4.39 10.33 -13.60
CA HIS A 144 5.78 9.88 -13.59
C HIS A 144 5.99 8.70 -14.52
N HIS A 145 5.25 7.62 -14.32
CA HIS A 145 5.41 6.41 -15.11
C HIS A 145 4.98 6.58 -16.57
N ALA A 146 4.10 7.54 -16.86
CA ALA A 146 3.67 7.91 -18.21
C ALA A 146 4.64 8.91 -18.91
N GLY A 147 5.74 9.31 -18.26
CA GLY A 147 6.70 10.24 -18.87
C GLY A 147 6.25 11.70 -18.96
N ILE A 148 5.12 12.05 -18.34
CA ILE A 148 4.54 13.40 -18.36
C ILE A 148 5.30 14.34 -17.43
N ARG A 149 5.75 13.84 -16.26
CA ARG A 149 6.47 14.62 -15.25
C ARG A 149 7.45 13.74 -14.47
N THR A 150 8.68 14.19 -14.28
CA THR A 150 9.57 13.52 -13.32
C THR A 150 9.16 13.82 -11.88
N ASP A 151 8.90 12.78 -11.08
CA ASP A 151 8.57 12.92 -9.67
C ASP A 151 9.66 12.30 -8.79
N THR A 152 10.40 13.14 -8.10
CA THR A 152 11.50 12.74 -7.21
C THR A 152 11.08 11.98 -5.95
N LEU A 153 9.78 11.86 -5.65
CA LEU A 153 9.29 10.94 -4.62
C LEU A 153 9.31 9.48 -5.12
N VAL A 154 9.14 9.29 -6.43
CA VAL A 154 9.00 7.96 -7.01
C VAL A 154 10.38 7.36 -7.25
N ALA A 155 10.57 6.15 -6.74
CA ALA A 155 11.71 5.29 -7.03
C ALA A 155 11.20 4.15 -7.92
N ASP A 156 11.59 4.13 -9.18
CA ASP A 156 11.21 3.05 -10.09
C ASP A 156 11.70 1.69 -9.58
N HIS A 157 10.85 0.68 -9.70
CA HIS A 157 11.19 -0.70 -9.34
C HIS A 157 11.87 -1.43 -10.50
N PRO A 158 12.70 -2.47 -10.27
CA PRO A 158 13.30 -3.26 -11.34
C PRO A 158 12.30 -3.80 -12.38
N LEU A 159 11.09 -4.15 -11.95
CA LEU A 159 10.03 -4.59 -12.86
C LEU A 159 9.54 -3.47 -13.80
N PHE A 160 9.61 -2.19 -13.38
CA PHE A 160 9.33 -1.05 -14.26
C PHE A 160 10.47 -0.87 -15.26
N TRP A 161 11.71 -0.96 -14.79
CA TRP A 161 12.87 -0.92 -15.67
C TRP A 161 12.86 -2.02 -16.73
N ALA A 162 12.33 -3.20 -16.38
CA ALA A 162 12.19 -4.33 -17.30
C ALA A 162 11.14 -4.12 -18.41
N LEU A 163 10.28 -3.10 -18.33
CA LEU A 163 9.29 -2.82 -19.38
C LEU A 163 9.92 -2.37 -20.72
N GLY A 164 11.16 -1.90 -20.70
CA GLY A 164 11.82 -1.37 -21.89
C GLY A 164 13.26 -0.90 -21.64
N ASN A 165 14.05 -0.93 -22.71
CA ASN A 165 15.48 -0.60 -22.65
C ASN A 165 15.73 0.91 -22.60
N THR A 166 14.76 1.73 -23.00
CA THR A 166 14.81 3.20 -22.97
C THR A 166 13.67 3.77 -22.13
N PRO A 167 13.80 4.99 -21.58
CA PRO A 167 12.70 5.67 -20.88
C PRO A 167 11.40 5.69 -21.69
N PHE A 168 11.46 6.11 -22.96
CA PHE A 168 10.30 6.17 -23.85
C PHE A 168 9.61 4.81 -24.05
N GLN A 169 10.38 3.72 -24.17
CA GLN A 169 9.81 2.37 -24.31
C GLN A 169 9.09 1.93 -23.02
N ARG A 170 9.66 2.25 -21.85
CA ARG A 170 9.04 1.94 -20.56
C ARG A 170 7.75 2.71 -20.35
N GLU A 171 7.79 4.01 -20.64
CA GLU A 171 6.63 4.90 -20.55
C GLU A 171 5.51 4.43 -21.49
N ALA A 172 5.83 4.12 -22.75
CA ALA A 172 4.86 3.62 -23.72
C ALA A 172 4.25 2.27 -23.28
N ALA A 173 5.08 1.32 -22.86
CA ALA A 173 4.62 0.03 -22.36
C ALA A 173 3.71 0.19 -21.13
N TYR A 174 4.08 1.08 -20.20
CA TYR A 174 3.28 1.35 -19.02
C TYR A 174 1.94 2.01 -19.36
N ILE A 175 1.92 2.99 -20.27
CA ILE A 175 0.70 3.63 -20.78
C ILE A 175 -0.22 2.58 -21.40
N ASP A 176 0.31 1.69 -22.25
CA ASP A 176 -0.47 0.64 -22.90
C ASP A 176 -1.04 -0.35 -21.89
N MET A 177 -0.26 -0.73 -20.87
CA MET A 177 -0.78 -1.53 -19.77
C MET A 177 -1.93 -0.78 -19.08
N VAL A 178 -1.76 0.49 -18.67
CA VAL A 178 -2.83 1.25 -18.00
C VAL A 178 -4.10 1.35 -18.85
N ARG A 179 -3.97 1.58 -20.16
CA ARG A 179 -5.10 1.65 -21.12
C ARG A 179 -5.92 0.37 -21.21
N GLN A 180 -5.30 -0.80 -21.03
CA GLN A 180 -6.02 -2.07 -21.01
C GLN A 180 -6.99 -2.20 -19.83
N GLY A 181 -6.84 -1.36 -18.79
CA GLY A 181 -7.66 -1.43 -17.59
C GLY A 181 -7.44 -2.69 -16.76
N LEU A 182 -8.08 -2.76 -15.60
CA LEU A 182 -8.04 -3.94 -14.74
C LEU A 182 -9.37 -4.67 -14.82
N SER A 183 -9.32 -6.00 -14.81
CA SER A 183 -10.55 -6.79 -14.69
C SER A 183 -11.17 -6.61 -13.31
N THR A 184 -12.47 -6.90 -13.18
CA THR A 184 -13.16 -6.88 -11.89
C THR A 184 -12.51 -7.85 -10.90
N GLU A 185 -12.08 -9.02 -11.37
CA GLU A 185 -11.41 -10.02 -10.55
C GLU A 185 -10.05 -9.53 -10.01
N GLU A 186 -9.27 -8.80 -10.82
CA GLU A 186 -8.01 -8.20 -10.38
C GLU A 186 -8.26 -7.13 -9.30
N VAL A 187 -9.24 -6.25 -9.54
CA VAL A 187 -9.63 -5.20 -8.59
C VAL A 187 -10.10 -5.81 -7.26
N ASP A 188 -10.94 -6.84 -7.31
CA ASP A 188 -11.46 -7.53 -6.14
C ASP A 188 -10.35 -8.27 -5.39
N PHE A 189 -9.46 -8.95 -6.11
CA PHE A 189 -8.34 -9.67 -5.52
C PHE A 189 -7.42 -8.74 -4.71
N ILE A 190 -7.06 -7.59 -5.29
CA ILE A 190 -6.24 -6.57 -4.61
C ILE A 190 -7.00 -5.97 -3.42
N THR A 191 -8.26 -5.60 -3.62
CA THR A 191 -9.10 -4.96 -2.59
C THR A 191 -9.30 -5.88 -1.38
N ILE A 192 -9.59 -7.16 -1.61
CA ILE A 192 -9.77 -8.14 -0.55
C ILE A 192 -8.46 -8.35 0.22
N ALA A 193 -7.33 -8.48 -0.47
CA ALA A 193 -6.02 -8.70 0.14
C ALA A 193 -5.67 -7.56 1.11
N ILE A 194 -5.74 -6.30 0.65
CA ILE A 194 -5.38 -5.14 1.47
C ILE A 194 -6.37 -4.89 2.62
N LEU A 195 -7.67 -5.09 2.40
CA LEU A 195 -8.64 -4.92 3.47
C LEU A 195 -8.49 -5.98 4.57
N LYS A 196 -8.08 -7.21 4.21
CA LYS A 196 -7.83 -8.28 5.19
C LYS A 196 -6.42 -8.26 5.78
N ASN A 197 -5.54 -7.36 5.35
CA ASN A 197 -4.10 -7.37 5.66
C ASN A 197 -3.44 -8.72 5.33
N GLN A 198 -3.85 -9.31 4.21
CA GLN A 198 -3.31 -10.56 3.70
C GLN A 198 -2.37 -10.27 2.53
N PRO A 199 -1.33 -11.09 2.30
CA PRO A 199 -0.46 -10.95 1.15
C PRO A 199 -1.23 -11.06 -0.17
N LEU A 200 -0.92 -10.16 -1.11
CA LEU A 200 -1.33 -10.20 -2.50
C LEU A 200 -0.38 -11.12 -3.26
N GLY A 201 -0.77 -12.37 -3.43
CA GLY A 201 0.11 -13.34 -4.05
C GLY A 201 -0.52 -14.70 -4.30
N SER A 202 0.22 -15.49 -5.06
CA SER A 202 -0.09 -16.89 -5.36
C SER A 202 -0.17 -17.76 -4.11
N LEU A 203 -0.73 -18.96 -4.23
CA LEU A 203 -0.79 -19.91 -3.11
C LEU A 203 0.62 -20.34 -2.68
N SER A 204 1.50 -20.62 -3.65
CA SER A 204 2.91 -20.96 -3.40
C SER A 204 3.62 -19.85 -2.64
N PHE A 205 3.49 -18.59 -3.07
CA PHE A 205 4.06 -17.44 -2.38
C PHE A 205 3.60 -17.35 -0.92
N LYS A 206 2.29 -17.51 -0.67
CA LYS A 206 1.73 -17.47 0.69
C LYS A 206 2.26 -18.59 1.57
N THR A 207 2.40 -19.81 1.02
CA THR A 207 2.96 -20.96 1.74
C THR A 207 4.43 -20.74 2.09
N GLU A 208 5.25 -20.27 1.15
CA GLU A 208 6.66 -19.95 1.40
C GLU A 208 6.82 -18.85 2.45
N LEU A 209 5.96 -17.83 2.38
CA LEU A 209 5.97 -16.71 3.31
C LEU A 209 5.58 -17.14 4.72
N GLU A 210 4.58 -18.02 4.87
CA GLU A 210 4.17 -18.59 6.16
C GLU A 210 5.32 -19.38 6.80
N GLN A 211 6.06 -20.15 6.01
CA GLN A 211 7.26 -20.87 6.45
C GLN A 211 8.39 -19.91 6.88
N LYS A 212 8.72 -18.92 6.05
CA LYS A 212 9.80 -17.95 6.31
C LYS A 212 9.54 -17.07 7.54
N THR A 213 8.28 -16.66 7.73
CA THR A 213 7.92 -15.69 8.77
C THR A 213 7.43 -16.34 10.06
N GLN A 214 7.27 -17.67 10.08
CA GLN A 214 6.67 -18.45 11.18
C GLN A 214 5.33 -17.86 11.66
N ARG A 215 4.61 -17.19 10.75
CA ARG A 215 3.36 -16.51 11.04
C ARG A 215 2.25 -17.15 10.25
N GLN A 216 1.11 -17.36 10.90
CA GLN A 216 -0.07 -17.81 10.20
C GLN A 216 -0.54 -16.77 9.17
N ILE A 217 -0.55 -17.18 7.90
CA ILE A 217 -0.94 -16.36 6.75
C ILE A 217 -2.13 -16.99 6.03
N LEU A 218 -2.09 -18.31 5.87
CA LEU A 218 -3.20 -19.06 5.30
C LEU A 218 -4.26 -19.33 6.38
N PRO A 219 -5.54 -19.43 6.01
CA PRO A 219 -6.59 -19.78 6.97
C PRO A 219 -6.25 -21.10 7.67
N ALA A 220 -6.44 -21.15 9.00
CA ALA A 220 -6.35 -22.40 9.73
C ALA A 220 -7.28 -23.46 9.09
N LYS A 221 -6.84 -24.72 9.07
CA LYS A 221 -7.75 -25.84 8.74
C LYS A 221 -8.96 -25.76 9.67
N ARG A 222 -10.16 -25.74 9.09
CA ARG A 222 -11.41 -25.74 9.86
C ARG A 222 -11.50 -27.05 10.67
N GLY A 223 -11.59 -26.96 11.99
CA GLY A 223 -11.75 -28.11 12.89
C GLY A 223 -11.58 -27.73 14.37
N ARG A 224 -12.21 -28.48 15.27
CA ARG A 224 -12.04 -28.33 16.73
C ARG A 224 -10.58 -28.67 17.09
N PRO A 225 -9.90 -27.89 17.95
CA PRO A 225 -8.58 -28.25 18.46
C PRO A 225 -8.63 -29.65 19.08
N PHE A 226 -7.70 -30.53 18.68
CA PHE A 226 -7.54 -31.84 19.30
C PHE A 226 -6.95 -31.63 20.70
N ASN A 227 -7.74 -31.89 21.75
CA ASN A 227 -7.22 -32.00 23.11
C ASN A 227 -6.77 -33.45 23.32
N PRO A 228 -5.47 -33.72 23.49
CA PRO A 228 -5.04 -35.04 23.94
C PRO A 228 -5.64 -35.33 25.34
N PRO A 229 -5.98 -36.58 25.64
CA PRO A 229 -6.50 -36.95 26.96
C PRO A 229 -5.47 -36.61 28.05
N LEU A 230 -5.96 -36.13 29.19
CA LEU A 230 -5.12 -35.86 30.37
C LEU A 230 -4.41 -37.15 30.81
N PRO A 231 -3.12 -37.10 31.17
CA PRO A 231 -2.44 -38.25 31.74
C PRO A 231 -3.15 -38.69 33.03
N PRO A 232 -3.19 -40.00 33.32
CA PRO A 232 -3.80 -40.51 34.56
C PRO A 232 -3.10 -39.87 35.77
N LEU A 233 -3.89 -39.40 36.72
CA LEU A 233 -3.41 -38.94 38.02
C LEU A 233 -2.61 -40.09 38.66
N SER A 234 -1.35 -39.85 39.03
CA SER A 234 -0.59 -40.87 39.75
C SER A 234 -1.23 -41.04 41.13
N ALA A 235 -1.65 -42.27 41.43
CA ALA A 235 -2.07 -42.62 42.79
C ALA A 235 -0.85 -42.53 43.71
N ALA A 236 -1.00 -41.79 44.81
CA ALA A 236 -0.06 -41.78 45.94
C ALA A 236 -0.37 -42.96 46.87
#